data_AF-A0A450ZVX4-F1
#
_entry.id   AF-A0A450ZVX4-F1
#
_cell.length_a   1.000
_cell.length_b   1.000
_cell.length_c   1.000
_cell.angle_alpha   90.00
_cell.angle_beta   90.00
_cell.angle_gamma   90.00
#
_symmetry.space_group_name_H-M   'P 1'
#
loop_
_entity.id
_entity.type
_entity.pdbx_description
1 polymer ?
#
loop_
_entity_poly.entity_id
_entity_poly.type
_entity_poly.pdbx_seq_one_letter_code
_entity_poly.pdbx_strand_id
1 'polypeptide(L)'
;MITRQLTVDNSHNLLLSDLPYRTGQKLTVIVMAEDELWQRQQKWKSFFKQLQALPAAQGLTDDDIAREIEAYRDENNQCGET
;
A
#
# COMPACT_ATOMS: atom_id res chain seq x y z
N MET A 1 3.89 9.70 -8.36
CA MET A 1 4.94 9.35 -7.39
C MET A 1 6.05 8.65 -8.18
N ILE A 2 7.26 9.23 -8.24
CA ILE A 2 8.39 8.58 -8.93
C ILE A 2 9.02 7.61 -7.92
N THR A 3 8.90 6.31 -8.17
CA THR A 3 9.45 5.26 -7.32
C THR A 3 10.75 4.75 -7.94
N ARG A 4 11.89 5.02 -7.30
CA ARG A 4 13.20 4.48 -7.69
C ARG A 4 13.61 3.44 -6.65
N GLN A 5 13.80 2.20 -7.07
CA GLN A 5 14.22 1.09 -6.20
C GLN A 5 15.69 0.78 -6.44
N LEU A 6 16.47 0.65 -5.37
CA LEU A 6 17.89 0.36 -5.38
C LEU A 6 18.19 -0.65 -4.28
N THR A 7 18.98 -1.67 -4.59
CA THR A 7 19.46 -2.65 -3.61
C THR A 7 20.80 -2.19 -3.08
N VAL A 8 20.95 -2.11 -1.76
CA VAL A 8 22.21 -1.75 -1.12
C VAL A 8 23.22 -2.88 -1.33
N ASP A 9 24.40 -2.54 -1.82
CA ASP A 9 25.50 -3.49 -1.99
C ASP A 9 26.30 -3.68 -0.68
N ASN A 10 27.35 -4.52 -0.72
CA ASN A 10 28.17 -4.83 0.45
C ASN A 10 28.98 -3.63 0.98
N SER A 11 28.95 -2.47 0.32
CA SER A 11 29.61 -1.26 0.80
C SER A 11 28.85 -0.59 1.95
N HIS A 12 27.62 -1.02 2.23
CA HIS A 12 26.69 -0.44 3.21
C HIS A 12 26.42 1.06 3.00
N ASN A 13 26.80 1.61 1.84
CA ASN A 13 26.63 3.01 1.48
C ASN A 13 25.75 3.12 0.23
N LEU A 14 24.82 4.07 0.23
CA LEU A 14 23.95 4.34 -0.90
C LEU A 14 23.99 5.84 -1.21
N LEU A 15 24.53 6.20 -2.37
CA LEU A 15 24.53 7.58 -2.88
C LEU A 15 23.40 7.74 -3.91
N LEU A 16 22.46 8.64 -3.63
CA LEU A 16 21.38 8.98 -4.56
C LEU A 16 21.68 10.33 -5.23
N SER A 17 22.10 10.29 -6.49
CA SER A 17 22.46 11.47 -7.29
C SER A 17 21.35 11.82 -8.31
N ASP A 18 21.37 13.06 -8.81
CA ASP A 18 20.52 13.57 -9.90
C ASP A 18 19.01 13.41 -9.68
N LEU A 19 18.56 13.62 -8.44
CA LEU A 19 17.13 13.59 -8.14
C LEU A 19 16.49 14.95 -8.48
N PRO A 20 15.32 14.98 -9.13
CA PRO A 20 14.69 16.21 -9.60
C PRO A 20 13.97 16.97 -8.47
N TYR A 21 14.63 17.10 -7.32
CA TYR A 21 14.05 17.75 -6.14
C TYR A 21 14.41 19.23 -6.08
N ARG A 22 13.48 20.01 -5.55
CA ARG A 22 13.62 21.46 -5.33
C ARG A 22 13.84 21.74 -3.85
N THR A 23 14.49 22.86 -3.54
CA THR A 23 14.67 23.34 -2.18
C THR A 23 13.33 23.41 -1.44
N GLY A 24 13.28 22.86 -0.22
CA GLY A 24 12.08 22.84 0.63
C GLY A 24 11.24 21.55 0.54
N GLN A 25 11.57 20.62 -0.36
CA GLN A 25 10.89 19.32 -0.41
C GLN A 25 11.41 18.37 0.68
N LYS A 26 10.50 17.64 1.33
CA LYS A 26 10.82 16.58 2.30
C LYS A 26 10.96 15.26 1.56
N LEU A 27 12.03 14.54 1.84
CA LEU A 27 12.24 13.19 1.33
C LEU A 27 11.96 12.18 2.44
N THR A 28 11.31 11.07 2.08
CA THR A 28 11.16 9.90 2.96
C THR A 28 11.88 8.72 2.32
N VAL A 29 12.86 8.18 3.03
CA VAL A 29 13.54 6.95 2.64
C VAL A 29 12.85 5.79 3.33
N ILE A 30 12.39 4.83 2.54
CA ILE A 30 11.78 3.59 3.04
C ILE A 30 12.75 2.46 2.73
N VAL A 31 13.36 1.90 3.77
CA VAL A 31 14.19 0.69 3.67
C VAL A 31 13.28 -0.50 3.94
N MET A 32 13.28 -1.48 3.03
CA MET A 32 12.49 -2.70 3.17
C MET A 32 13.42 -3.88 2.94
N ALA A 33 13.47 -4.80 3.89
CA ALA A 33 14.13 -6.08 3.66
C ALA A 33 13.17 -7.00 2.88
N GLU A 34 13.70 -7.73 1.90
CA GLU A 34 12.88 -8.53 0.98
C GLU A 34 12.15 -9.68 1.70
N ASP A 35 12.78 -10.24 2.73
CA ASP A 35 12.20 -11.22 3.65
C ASP A 35 11.07 -10.62 4.49
N GLU A 36 11.22 -9.39 4.98
CA GLU A 36 10.16 -8.67 5.71
C GLU A 36 8.93 -8.40 4.84
N LEU A 37 9.12 -8.08 3.55
CA LEU A 37 8.02 -7.90 2.60
C LEU A 37 7.25 -9.20 2.40
N TRP A 38 7.96 -10.30 2.17
CA TRP A 38 7.36 -11.61 2.01
C TRP A 38 6.61 -12.03 3.28
N GLN A 39 7.23 -11.88 4.46
CA GLN A 39 6.59 -12.19 5.74
C GLN A 39 5.33 -11.36 5.99
N ARG A 40 5.39 -10.04 5.69
CA ARG A 40 4.24 -9.15 5.80
C ARG A 40 3.12 -9.58 4.86
N GLN A 41 3.44 -9.92 3.60
CA GLN A 41 2.47 -10.43 2.63
C GLN A 41 1.81 -11.72 3.14
N GLN A 42 2.58 -12.66 3.67
CA GLN A 42 2.04 -13.90 4.24
C GLN A 42 1.12 -13.62 5.44
N LYS A 43 1.50 -12.68 6.32
CA LYS A 43 0.68 -12.26 7.46
C LYS A 43 -0.67 -11.71 7.00
N TRP A 44 -0.68 -10.79 6.04
CA TRP A 44 -1.92 -10.22 5.50
C TRP A 44 -2.78 -11.28 4.81
N LYS A 45 -2.17 -12.17 4.02
CA LYS A 45 -2.89 -13.25 3.36
C LYS A 45 -3.53 -14.22 4.37
N SER A 46 -2.82 -14.55 5.44
CA SER A 46 -3.33 -15.39 6.53
C SER A 46 -4.50 -14.71 7.24
N PHE A 47 -4.36 -13.44 7.59
CA PHE A 47 -5.42 -12.67 8.23
C PHE A 47 -6.67 -12.55 7.35
N PHE A 48 -6.49 -12.29 6.06
CA PHE A 48 -7.60 -12.22 5.10
C PHE A 48 -8.37 -13.53 5.01
N LYS A 49 -7.67 -14.67 4.98
CA LYS A 49 -8.32 -16.00 5.03
C LYS A 49 -9.13 -16.21 6.31
N GLN A 50 -8.63 -15.73 7.45
CA GLN A 50 -9.35 -15.82 8.73
C GLN A 50 -10.63 -14.98 8.71
N LEU A 51 -10.57 -13.76 8.14
CA LEU A 51 -11.75 -12.91 7.96
C LEU A 51 -12.80 -13.58 7.06
N GLN A 52 -12.38 -14.16 5.93
CA GLN A 52 -13.28 -14.88 5.02
C GLN A 52 -13.90 -16.14 5.64
N ALA A 53 -13.23 -16.74 6.63
CA ALA A 53 -13.74 -17.89 7.36
C ALA A 53 -14.83 -17.51 8.40
N LEU A 54 -15.03 -16.22 8.70
CA LEU A 54 -16.06 -15.79 9.63
C LEU A 54 -17.47 -16.02 9.05
N PRO A 55 -18.43 -16.54 9.84
CA PRO A 55 -19.81 -16.74 9.39
C PRO A 55 -20.48 -15.49 8.83
N ALA A 56 -20.17 -14.33 9.43
CA ALA A 56 -20.66 -13.03 8.97
C ALA A 56 -20.15 -12.64 7.58
N ALA A 57 -18.95 -13.11 7.19
CA ALA A 57 -18.36 -12.83 5.89
C ALA A 57 -18.89 -13.77 4.79
N GLN A 58 -19.32 -14.98 5.13
CA GLN A 58 -19.89 -15.93 4.15
C GLN A 58 -21.26 -15.53 3.61
N GLY A 59 -21.97 -14.63 4.30
CA GLY A 59 -23.23 -14.05 3.83
C GLY A 59 -23.07 -12.83 2.93
N LEU A 60 -21.85 -12.31 2.77
CA LEU A 60 -21.60 -11.15 1.92
C LEU A 60 -21.49 -11.59 0.46
N THR A 61 -22.31 -11.00 -0.40
CA THR A 61 -22.24 -11.23 -1.85
C THR A 61 -21.29 -10.23 -2.49
N ASP A 62 -20.77 -10.57 -3.68
CA ASP A 62 -19.95 -9.64 -4.47
C ASP A 62 -20.72 -8.34 -4.80
N ASP A 63 -22.04 -8.43 -4.95
CA ASP A 63 -22.92 -7.28 -5.20
C ASP A 63 -23.03 -6.34 -3.98
N ASP A 64 -23.03 -6.88 -2.76
CA ASP A 64 -23.02 -6.07 -1.54
C ASP A 64 -21.70 -5.33 -1.37
N ILE A 65 -20.58 -6.00 -1.67
CA ILE A 65 -19.24 -5.41 -1.63
C ILE A 65 -19.09 -4.33 -2.71
N ALA A 66 -19.55 -4.60 -3.94
CA ALA A 66 -19.48 -3.65 -5.04
C ALA A 66 -20.26 -2.36 -4.73
N ARG A 67 -21.46 -2.51 -4.15
CA ARG A 67 -22.30 -1.38 -3.74
C ARG A 67 -21.64 -0.52 -2.67
N GLU A 68 -20.99 -1.12 -1.68
CA GLU A 68 -20.26 -0.38 -0.65
C GLU A 68 -19.05 0.36 -1.25
N ILE A 69 -18.28 -0.28 -2.14
CA ILE A 69 -17.14 0.34 -2.82
C ILE A 69 -17.59 1.53 -3.69
N GLU A 70 -18.71 1.39 -4.41
CA GLU A 70 -19.27 2.47 -5.23
C GLU A 70 -19.72 3.64 -4.37
N ALA A 71 -20.45 3.38 -3.27
CA ALA A 71 -20.84 4.41 -2.31
C ALA A 71 -19.63 5.17 -1.73
N TYR A 72 -18.57 4.45 -1.31
CA TYR A 72 -17.35 5.09 -0.81
C TYR A 72 -16.60 5.90 -1.87
N ARG A 73 -16.64 5.48 -3.14
CA ARG A 73 -16.00 6.22 -4.24
C ARG A 73 -16.77 7.50 -4.56
N ASP A 74 -18.09 7.43 -4.55
CA ASP A 74 -18.95 8.58 -4.79
C ASP A 74 -18.87 9.60 -3.65
N GLU A 75 -18.83 9.15 -2.40
CA GLU A 75 -18.62 10.01 -1.22
C GLU A 75 -17.26 10.73 -1.27
N ASN A 76 -16.17 10.03 -1.66
CA ASN A 76 -14.86 10.65 -1.78
C ASN A 76 -14.75 11.59 -2.99
N ASN A 77 -15.49 11.35 -4.07
CA ASN A 77 -15.54 12.25 -5.23
C ASN A 77 -16.33 13.53 -4.94
N GLN A 78 -17.33 13.48 -4.04
CA GLN A 78 -18.09 14.67 -3.63
C GLN A 78 -17.28 15.63 -2.75
N CYS A 79 -16.17 15.18 -2.15
CA CYS A 79 -15.30 16.02 -1.33
C CYS A 79 -14.23 16.81 -2.13
N GLY A 80 -14.26 16.72 -3.47
CA GLY A 80 -13.34 17.43 -4.38
C GLY A 80 -13.90 18.71 -5.01
N GLU A 81 -15.16 19.07 -4.75
CA GLU A 81 -15.83 20.26 -5.30
C GLU A 81 -16.32 21.21 -4.19
N THR A 82 -15.41 21.74 -3.37
CA THR A 82 -15.59 23.03 -2.68
C THR A 82 -14.25 23.69 -2.41
#